data_AF-A0A8C4Q956-F1
#
_entry.id   AF-A0A8C4Q956-F1
#
_cell.length_a   1.000
_cell.length_b   1.000
_cell.length_c   1.000
_cell.angle_alpha   90.00
_cell.angle_beta   90.00
_cell.angle_gamma   90.00
#
_symmetry.space_group_name_H-M   'P 1'
#
loop_
_entity.id
_entity.type
_entity.pdbx_description
1 polymer ?
#
loop_
_entity_poly.entity_id
_entity_poly.type
_entity_poly.pdbx_seq_one_letter_code
_entity_poly.pdbx_strand_id
1 'polypeptide(L)'
;LARTMLENASPLVFQRAKERDVTPEEEDDLVSDPIDDREVFDLVRCINDPEHPLTLEQLNVVEELRVQVNDAESKVDVAFTPTIPHCSMATLIGLSIRVKLLRALPARFKVDVHITPGTHASEHAVNKQLADKERVAAALENSHLLQVVNQCLSPSC
;
A
#
# COMPACT_ATOMS: atom_id res chain seq x y z
N LEU A 1 -6.09 -37.28 18.92
CA LEU A 1 -6.11 -35.89 19.45
C LEU A 1 -5.22 -35.05 18.54
N ALA A 2 -5.82 -34.45 17.51
CA ALA A 2 -5.10 -33.62 16.55
C ALA A 2 -4.68 -32.33 17.25
N ARG A 3 -3.37 -32.04 17.26
CA ARG A 3 -2.83 -30.75 17.68
C ARG A 3 -3.34 -29.69 16.71
N THR A 4 -4.23 -28.83 17.19
CA THR A 4 -4.50 -27.52 16.58
C THR A 4 -3.16 -26.79 16.54
N MET A 5 -2.56 -26.67 15.35
CA MET A 5 -1.39 -25.82 15.14
C MET A 5 -1.80 -24.40 15.53
N LEU A 6 -1.03 -23.77 16.41
CA LEU A 6 -1.29 -22.41 16.86
C LEU A 6 -1.29 -21.47 15.64
N GLU A 7 -2.44 -20.84 15.36
CA GLU A 7 -2.68 -19.97 14.21
C GLU A 7 -1.98 -18.60 14.30
N ASN A 8 -1.16 -18.35 15.32
CA ASN A 8 -0.44 -17.09 15.52
C ASN A 8 1.07 -17.30 15.54
N ALA A 9 1.63 -17.74 14.42
CA ALA A 9 3.07 -17.64 14.20
C ALA A 9 3.43 -16.18 13.95
N SER A 10 4.53 -15.69 14.54
CA SER A 10 5.05 -14.35 14.24
C SER A 10 5.25 -14.19 12.72
N PRO A 11 4.91 -13.03 12.14
CA PRO A 11 5.06 -12.83 10.71
C PRO A 11 6.54 -12.96 10.29
N LEU A 12 6.75 -13.47 9.08
CA LEU A 12 8.07 -13.48 8.46
C LEU A 12 8.48 -12.03 8.16
N VAL A 13 9.67 -11.64 8.58
CA VAL A 13 10.21 -10.29 8.36
C VAL A 13 11.19 -10.32 7.19
N PHE A 14 10.94 -9.49 6.18
CA PHE A 14 11.76 -9.37 4.99
C PHE A 14 12.77 -8.22 5.08
N GLN A 15 13.83 -8.31 4.29
CA GLN A 15 14.85 -7.28 4.21
C GLN A 15 14.31 -6.07 3.45
N ARG A 16 14.44 -4.88 4.05
CA ARG A 16 14.05 -3.61 3.42
C ARG A 16 14.94 -3.29 2.22
N ALA A 17 14.37 -2.67 1.20
CA ALA A 17 15.10 -2.05 0.09
C ALA A 17 16.05 -0.96 0.62
N LYS A 18 17.20 -0.81 -0.04
CA LYS A 18 18.18 0.24 0.31
C LYS A 18 17.60 1.62 0.02
N GLU A 19 18.12 2.65 0.68
CA GLU A 19 17.84 4.05 0.30
C GLU A 19 18.29 4.31 -1.14
N ARG A 20 17.57 5.20 -1.84
CA ARG A 20 17.88 5.62 -3.20
C ARG A 20 18.98 6.67 -3.13
N ASP A 21 19.96 6.56 -4.03
CA ASP A 21 20.93 7.64 -4.27
C ASP A 21 20.27 8.71 -5.15
N VAL A 22 20.26 9.96 -4.68
CA VAL A 22 19.75 11.10 -5.45
C VAL A 22 20.71 11.36 -6.61
N THR A 23 20.17 11.47 -7.82
CA THR A 23 21.00 11.77 -9.00
C THR A 23 21.21 13.28 -9.15
N PRO A 24 22.35 13.74 -9.72
CA PRO A 24 22.56 15.17 -9.96
C PRO A 24 21.52 15.81 -10.89
N GLU A 25 20.85 14.99 -11.71
CA GLU A 25 19.78 15.40 -12.63
C GLU A 25 18.47 15.69 -11.88
N GLU A 26 18.18 14.94 -10.81
CA GLU A 26 17.05 15.20 -9.89
C GLU A 26 17.24 16.48 -9.07
N GLU A 27 18.49 16.93 -8.88
CA GLU A 27 18.81 18.19 -8.20
C GLU A 27 18.79 19.41 -9.14
N ASP A 28 18.63 19.21 -10.45
CA ASP A 28 18.57 20.30 -11.43
C ASP A 28 17.12 20.75 -11.67
N ASP A 29 16.73 21.88 -11.06
CA ASP A 29 15.40 22.50 -11.22
C ASP A 29 15.00 22.80 -12.68
N LEU A 30 15.93 22.77 -13.63
CA LEU A 30 15.67 22.96 -15.06
C LEU A 30 15.23 21.67 -15.77
N VAL A 31 15.41 20.51 -15.13
CA VAL A 31 15.04 19.21 -15.66
C VAL A 31 13.71 18.78 -15.03
N SER A 32 12.81 18.26 -15.86
CA SER A 32 11.56 17.67 -15.35
C SER A 32 11.86 16.33 -14.71
N ASP A 33 11.59 16.19 -13.42
CA ASP A 33 11.65 14.92 -12.68
C ASP A 33 10.25 14.27 -12.64
N PRO A 34 9.99 13.21 -13.45
CA PRO A 34 8.71 12.53 -13.47
C PRO A 34 8.59 11.57 -12.29
N ILE A 35 7.37 11.43 -11.76
CA ILE A 35 7.10 10.44 -10.69
C ILE A 35 7.31 9.03 -11.25
N ASP A 36 8.14 8.24 -10.57
CA ASP A 36 8.49 6.87 -10.95
C ASP A 36 7.94 5.81 -9.96
N ASP A 37 8.11 4.54 -10.33
CA ASP A 37 7.67 3.39 -9.52
C ASP A 37 8.29 3.41 -8.13
N ARG A 38 9.54 3.89 -8.04
CA ARG A 38 10.32 3.90 -6.82
C ARG A 38 9.80 4.96 -5.84
N GLU A 39 9.49 6.16 -6.31
CA GLU A 39 8.90 7.23 -5.51
C GLU A 39 7.58 6.77 -4.88
N VAL A 40 6.70 6.15 -5.69
CA VAL A 40 5.42 5.61 -5.19
C VAL A 40 5.65 4.48 -4.20
N PHE A 41 6.63 3.58 -4.44
CA PHE A 41 6.99 2.55 -3.47
C PHE A 41 7.48 3.15 -2.14
N ASP A 42 8.35 4.16 -2.18
CA ASP A 42 8.88 4.83 -1.00
C ASP A 42 7.77 5.54 -0.19
N LEU A 43 6.69 6.01 -0.84
CA LEU A 43 5.51 6.53 -0.16
C LEU A 43 4.72 5.47 0.62
N VAL A 44 4.67 4.21 0.16
CA VAL A 44 3.79 3.17 0.73
C VAL A 44 4.52 2.13 1.58
N ARG A 45 5.83 1.94 1.37
CA ARG A 45 6.64 0.92 2.06
C ARG A 45 6.66 1.03 3.58
N CYS A 46 6.48 2.25 4.12
CA CYS A 46 6.51 2.54 5.55
C CYS A 46 5.14 2.59 6.22
N ILE A 47 4.05 2.32 5.48
CA ILE A 47 2.73 2.16 6.08
C ILE A 47 2.81 1.00 7.09
N ASN A 48 2.23 1.18 8.27
CA ASN A 48 2.17 0.12 9.27
C ASN A 48 1.05 -0.86 8.97
N ASP A 49 1.34 -2.12 9.24
CA ASP A 49 0.30 -3.14 9.35
C ASP A 49 -0.66 -2.81 10.51
N PRO A 50 -1.98 -2.98 10.34
CA PRO A 50 -2.95 -2.69 11.39
C PRO A 50 -2.90 -3.68 12.57
N GLU A 51 -2.32 -4.86 12.40
CA GLU A 51 -2.29 -5.93 13.40
C GLU A 51 -0.89 -6.12 14.03
N HIS A 52 0.16 -5.74 13.31
CA HIS A 52 1.55 -5.96 13.71
C HIS A 52 2.37 -4.66 13.73
N PRO A 53 3.37 -4.53 14.64
CA PRO A 53 4.28 -3.38 14.69
C PRO A 53 5.37 -3.48 13.61
N LEU A 54 4.97 -3.73 12.37
CA LEU A 54 5.83 -3.91 11.20
C LEU A 54 5.26 -3.12 10.02
N THR A 55 6.14 -2.67 9.13
CA THR A 55 5.71 -1.97 7.91
C THR A 55 5.25 -2.96 6.85
N LEU A 56 4.45 -2.49 5.88
CA LEU A 56 3.99 -3.31 4.77
C LEU A 56 5.15 -3.90 3.95
N GLU A 57 6.26 -3.18 3.81
CA GLU A 57 7.48 -3.71 3.19
C GLU A 57 8.10 -4.84 4.01
N GLN A 58 8.20 -4.70 5.33
CA GLN A 58 8.76 -5.74 6.19
C GLN A 58 7.95 -7.04 6.15
N LEU A 59 6.69 -6.97 5.73
CA LEU A 59 5.79 -8.10 5.57
C LEU A 59 5.67 -8.59 4.12
N ASN A 60 6.40 -8.00 3.16
CA ASN A 60 6.22 -8.21 1.71
C ASN A 60 4.77 -7.98 1.23
N VAL A 61 4.02 -7.17 1.97
CA VAL A 61 2.66 -6.78 1.55
C VAL A 61 2.74 -5.85 0.35
N VAL A 62 3.73 -4.97 0.31
CA VAL A 62 4.05 -4.13 -0.85
C VAL A 62 5.48 -4.41 -1.30
N GLU A 63 5.69 -4.43 -2.62
CA GLU A 63 7.00 -4.67 -3.26
C GLU A 63 7.15 -3.68 -4.41
N GLU A 64 8.35 -3.13 -4.63
CA GLU A 64 8.63 -2.14 -5.69
C GLU A 64 8.21 -2.65 -7.08
N LEU A 65 8.49 -3.92 -7.38
CA LEU A 65 8.11 -4.58 -8.64
C LEU A 65 6.59 -4.70 -8.90
N ARG A 66 5.77 -4.43 -7.88
CA ARG A 66 4.30 -4.43 -7.95
C ARG A 66 3.70 -3.02 -7.95
N VAL A 67 4.54 -2.01 -8.08
CA VAL A 67 4.16 -0.62 -8.29
C VAL A 67 4.40 -0.29 -9.76
N GLN A 68 3.40 0.27 -10.42
CA GLN A 68 3.51 0.71 -11.82
C GLN A 68 2.99 2.12 -11.95
N VAL A 69 3.84 3.02 -12.44
CA VAL A 69 3.56 4.44 -12.60
C VAL A 69 3.71 4.81 -14.06
N ASN A 70 2.70 5.51 -14.56
CA ASN A 70 2.75 6.17 -15.85
C ASN A 70 2.41 7.65 -15.63
N ASP A 71 3.46 8.47 -15.47
CA ASP A 71 3.32 9.91 -15.23
C ASP A 71 2.58 10.63 -16.38
N ALA A 72 2.91 10.28 -17.63
CA ALA A 72 2.32 10.86 -18.82
C ALA A 72 0.80 10.62 -18.92
N GLU A 73 0.31 9.44 -18.53
CA GLU A 73 -1.13 9.13 -18.45
C GLU A 73 -1.74 9.48 -17.09
N SER A 74 -0.93 9.95 -16.14
CA SER A 74 -1.30 10.19 -14.76
C SER A 74 -2.00 8.99 -14.13
N LYS A 75 -1.38 7.81 -14.23
CA LYS A 75 -1.87 6.55 -13.65
C LYS A 75 -0.86 5.97 -12.68
N VAL A 76 -1.36 5.48 -11.56
CA VAL A 76 -0.60 4.69 -10.59
C VAL A 76 -1.38 3.43 -10.29
N ASP A 77 -0.75 2.28 -10.46
CA ASP A 77 -1.27 0.97 -10.12
C ASP A 77 -0.39 0.34 -9.04
N VAL A 78 -1.02 -0.11 -7.95
CA VAL A 78 -0.32 -0.77 -6.84
C VAL A 78 -0.99 -2.08 -6.51
N ALA A 79 -0.26 -3.17 -6.74
CA ALA A 79 -0.66 -4.50 -6.32
C ALA A 79 -0.05 -4.84 -4.95
N PHE A 80 -0.89 -5.21 -3.98
CA PHE A 80 -0.45 -5.64 -2.65
C PHE A 80 -0.83 -7.09 -2.35
N THR A 81 -0.03 -7.77 -1.54
CA THR A 81 -0.22 -9.19 -1.19
C THR A 81 -0.54 -9.32 0.29
N PRO A 82 -1.77 -9.68 0.68
CA PRO A 82 -2.09 -9.95 2.07
C PRO A 82 -1.19 -11.05 2.65
N THR A 83 -0.86 -10.95 3.93
CA THR A 83 0.03 -11.91 4.61
C THR A 83 -0.54 -13.33 4.63
N ILE A 84 -1.86 -13.48 4.61
CA ILE A 84 -2.57 -14.75 4.57
C ILE A 84 -3.81 -14.69 3.62
N PRO A 85 -4.24 -15.83 3.03
CA PRO A 85 -5.35 -15.87 2.07
C PRO A 85 -6.73 -15.48 2.63
N HIS A 86 -6.88 -15.41 3.95
CA HIS A 86 -8.13 -15.07 4.64
C HIS A 86 -7.98 -13.82 5.53
N CYS A 87 -7.04 -12.93 5.19
CA CYS A 87 -6.75 -11.73 5.95
C CYS A 87 -8.00 -10.83 6.05
N SER A 88 -8.51 -10.66 7.27
CA SER A 88 -9.66 -9.80 7.57
C SER A 88 -9.35 -8.31 7.32
N MET A 89 -8.06 -7.94 7.35
CA MET A 89 -7.59 -6.57 7.22
C MET A 89 -7.16 -6.18 5.79
N ALA A 90 -7.33 -7.06 4.80
CA ALA A 90 -6.91 -6.78 3.42
C ALA A 90 -7.54 -5.49 2.85
N THR A 91 -8.83 -5.24 3.13
CA THR A 91 -9.50 -3.99 2.72
C THR A 91 -8.91 -2.77 3.42
N LEU A 92 -8.58 -2.87 4.72
CA LEU A 92 -8.03 -1.76 5.47
C LEU A 92 -6.61 -1.41 5.00
N ILE A 93 -5.79 -2.42 4.72
CA ILE A 93 -4.45 -2.26 4.12
C ILE A 93 -4.57 -1.54 2.77
N GLY A 94 -5.44 -2.02 1.88
CA GLY A 94 -5.67 -1.38 0.58
C GLY A 94 -6.20 0.06 0.69
N LEU A 95 -7.09 0.33 1.65
CA LEU A 95 -7.56 1.69 1.95
C LEU A 95 -6.43 2.60 2.44
N SER A 96 -5.57 2.12 3.35
CA SER A 96 -4.42 2.88 3.84
C SER A 96 -3.46 3.24 2.71
N ILE A 97 -3.13 2.29 1.82
CA ILE A 97 -2.32 2.54 0.62
C ILE A 97 -2.98 3.62 -0.24
N ARG A 98 -4.26 3.47 -0.56
CA ARG A 98 -5.00 4.41 -1.41
C ARG A 98 -5.03 5.81 -0.81
N VAL A 99 -5.27 5.94 0.50
CA VAL A 99 -5.30 7.23 1.20
C VAL A 99 -3.92 7.88 1.25
N LYS A 100 -2.87 7.12 1.50
CA LYS A 100 -1.49 7.64 1.48
C LYS A 100 -1.16 8.27 0.13
N LEU A 101 -1.44 7.54 -0.95
CA LEU A 101 -1.18 8.00 -2.31
C LEU A 101 -2.07 9.19 -2.71
N LEU A 102 -3.35 9.19 -2.34
CA LEU A 102 -4.25 10.32 -2.58
C LEU A 102 -3.82 11.61 -1.85
N ARG A 103 -3.12 11.50 -0.71
CA ARG A 103 -2.60 12.64 0.04
C ARG A 103 -1.23 13.12 -0.43
N ALA A 104 -0.40 12.21 -0.94
CA ALA A 104 0.97 12.49 -1.33
C ALA A 104 1.10 12.88 -2.82
N LEU A 105 0.32 12.25 -3.70
CA LEU A 105 0.42 12.47 -5.13
C LEU A 105 -0.41 13.68 -5.60
N PRO A 106 0.01 14.35 -6.68
CA PRO A 106 -0.79 15.37 -7.34
C PRO A 106 -2.16 14.83 -7.79
N ALA A 107 -3.22 15.65 -7.64
CA ALA A 107 -4.60 15.24 -7.94
C ALA A 107 -4.87 14.81 -9.39
N ARG A 108 -3.91 15.01 -10.31
CA ARG A 108 -3.97 14.48 -11.69
C ARG A 108 -3.95 12.95 -11.73
N PHE A 109 -3.31 12.31 -10.74
CA PHE A 109 -3.09 10.87 -10.73
C PHE A 109 -4.35 10.08 -10.41
N LYS A 110 -4.61 9.07 -11.23
CA LYS A 110 -5.63 8.05 -11.01
C LYS A 110 -4.95 6.87 -10.32
N VAL A 111 -5.21 6.74 -9.03
CA VAL A 111 -4.67 5.68 -8.18
C VAL A 111 -5.62 4.47 -8.20
N ASP A 112 -5.10 3.34 -8.69
CA ASP A 112 -5.70 2.02 -8.57
C ASP A 112 -4.90 1.17 -7.57
N VAL A 113 -5.62 0.48 -6.67
CA VAL A 113 -5.02 -0.35 -5.63
C VAL A 113 -5.80 -1.65 -5.58
N HIS A 114 -5.09 -2.76 -5.76
CA HIS A 114 -5.72 -4.06 -5.82
C HIS A 114 -4.85 -5.14 -5.17
N ILE A 115 -5.48 -6.24 -4.81
CA ILE A 115 -4.79 -7.43 -4.32
C ILE A 115 -4.09 -8.12 -5.50
N THR A 116 -2.88 -8.63 -5.27
CA THR A 116 -2.14 -9.48 -6.20
C THR A 116 -2.98 -10.72 -6.56
N PRO A 117 -3.19 -11.04 -7.85
CA PRO A 117 -4.04 -12.15 -8.26
C PRO A 117 -3.64 -13.49 -7.64
N GLY A 118 -4.62 -14.24 -7.15
CA GLY A 118 -4.46 -15.57 -6.55
C GLY A 118 -3.99 -15.56 -5.09
N THR A 119 -3.84 -14.39 -4.46
CA THR A 119 -3.27 -14.29 -3.09
C THR A 119 -4.31 -14.16 -1.98
N HIS A 120 -5.58 -13.93 -2.31
CA HIS A 120 -6.64 -13.77 -1.30
C HIS A 120 -7.97 -14.39 -1.73
N ALA A 121 -8.65 -15.09 -0.83
CA ALA A 121 -9.88 -15.83 -1.12
C ALA A 121 -11.05 -14.93 -1.53
N SER A 122 -11.04 -13.66 -1.12
CA SER A 122 -12.06 -12.66 -1.46
C SER A 122 -11.51 -11.52 -2.32
N GLU A 123 -10.44 -11.75 -3.09
CA GLU A 123 -9.75 -10.73 -3.90
C GLU A 123 -10.71 -9.87 -4.74
N HIS A 124 -11.66 -10.48 -5.46
CA HIS A 124 -12.56 -9.73 -6.34
C HIS A 124 -13.50 -8.81 -5.57
N ALA A 125 -13.97 -9.24 -4.40
CA ALA A 125 -14.85 -8.44 -3.55
C ALA A 125 -14.08 -7.25 -2.96
N VAL A 126 -12.85 -7.48 -2.48
CA VAL A 126 -12.00 -6.42 -1.94
C VAL A 126 -11.60 -5.43 -3.03
N ASN A 127 -11.11 -5.90 -4.19
CA ASN A 127 -10.73 -5.04 -5.31
C ASN A 127 -11.92 -4.20 -5.80
N LYS A 128 -13.12 -4.78 -5.86
CA LYS A 128 -14.35 -4.03 -6.20
C LYS A 128 -14.67 -2.92 -5.19
N GLN A 129 -14.48 -3.18 -3.90
CA GLN A 129 -14.66 -2.15 -2.86
C GLN A 129 -13.60 -1.05 -2.97
N LEU A 130 -12.34 -1.42 -3.21
CA LEU A 130 -11.23 -0.49 -3.36
C LEU A 130 -11.35 0.36 -4.64
N ALA A 131 -11.94 -0.16 -5.72
CA ALA A 131 -12.15 0.61 -6.95
C ALA A 131 -13.30 1.63 -6.86
N ASP A 132 -14.30 1.37 -6.00
CA ASP A 132 -15.48 2.21 -5.82
C ASP A 132 -15.14 3.51 -5.06
N LYS A 133 -15.03 4.62 -5.79
CA LYS A 133 -14.63 5.93 -5.24
C LYS A 133 -15.63 6.47 -4.22
N GLU A 134 -16.94 6.24 -4.43
CA GLU A 134 -17.97 6.71 -3.51
C GLU A 134 -17.90 5.94 -2.19
N ARG A 135 -17.68 4.62 -2.25
CA ARG A 135 -17.46 3.82 -1.04
C ARG A 135 -16.21 4.23 -0.29
N VAL A 136 -15.10 4.46 -0.99
CA VAL A 136 -13.87 4.92 -0.34
C VAL A 136 -14.07 6.30 0.30
N ALA A 137 -14.72 7.24 -0.39
CA ALA A 137 -15.03 8.55 0.19
C ALA A 137 -15.90 8.42 1.45
N ALA A 138 -16.98 7.64 1.40
CA ALA A 138 -17.84 7.40 2.55
C ALA A 138 -17.11 6.71 3.72
N ALA A 139 -16.17 5.80 3.43
CA ALA A 139 -15.34 5.17 4.46
C ALA A 139 -14.42 6.18 5.16
N LEU A 140 -13.94 7.21 4.45
CA LEU A 140 -13.08 8.27 5.01
C LEU A 140 -13.85 9.34 5.78
N GLU A 141 -15.16 9.46 5.57
CA GLU A 141 -16.04 10.29 6.42
C GLU A 141 -16.34 9.63 7.77
N ASN A 142 -16.15 8.31 7.88
CA ASN A 142 -16.28 7.60 9.14
C ASN A 142 -15.05 7.87 10.03
N SER A 143 -15.25 8.63 11.11
CA SER A 143 -14.17 9.05 12.01
C SER A 143 -13.39 7.88 12.62
N HIS A 144 -14.03 6.75 12.89
CA HIS A 144 -13.35 5.58 13.45
C HIS A 144 -12.42 4.93 12.43
N LEU A 145 -12.92 4.68 11.22
CA LEU A 145 -12.10 4.13 10.14
C LEU A 145 -10.94 5.06 9.78
N LEU A 146 -11.21 6.37 9.70
CA LEU A 146 -10.19 7.37 9.42
C LEU A 146 -9.11 7.41 10.50
N GLN A 147 -9.48 7.23 11.78
CA GLN A 147 -8.51 7.15 12.88
C GLN A 147 -7.58 5.94 12.72
N VAL A 148 -8.14 4.76 12.42
CA VAL A 148 -7.34 3.54 12.22
C VAL A 148 -6.43 3.69 11.00
N VAL A 149 -6.95 4.22 9.88
CA VAL A 149 -6.12 4.52 8.70
C VAL A 149 -4.99 5.48 9.06
N ASN A 150 -5.27 6.59 9.76
CA ASN A 150 -4.24 7.54 10.16
C ASN A 150 -3.18 6.92 11.09
N GLN A 151 -3.54 5.92 11.90
CA GLN A 151 -2.59 5.15 12.70
C GLN A 151 -1.68 4.28 11.80
N CYS A 152 -2.22 3.64 10.76
CA CYS A 152 -1.40 2.95 9.76
C CYS A 152 -0.44 3.92 9.02
N LEU A 153 -0.84 5.18 8.86
CA LEU A 153 -0.06 6.19 8.14
C LEU A 153 0.93 6.96 9.02
N SER A 154 1.04 6.66 10.32
CA SER A 154 1.99 7.36 11.20
C SER A 154 3.44 7.06 10.77
N PRO A 155 4.36 8.04 10.81
CA PRO A 155 5.77 7.84 10.45
C PRO A 155 6.39 6.69 11.26
N SER A 156 7.08 5.79 10.56
CA SER A 156 7.56 4.49 11.07
C SER A 156 8.82 4.01 10.35
N CYS A 157 9.06 4.57 9.16
CA CYS A 157 10.32 5.19 8.81
C CYS A 157 10.10 6.72 8.86
#